data_AF-A0AA34TIG1-F1
#
_entry.id   AF-A0AA34TIG1-F1
#
_cell.length_a   1.000
_cell.length_b   1.000
_cell.length_c   1.000
_cell.angle_alpha   90.00
_cell.angle_beta   90.00
_cell.angle_gamma   90.00
#
_symmetry.space_group_name_H-M   'P 1'
#
loop_
_entity.id
_entity.type
_entity.pdbx_description
1 polymer ?
#
loop_
_entity_poly.entity_id
_entity_poly.type
_entity_poly.pdbx_seq_one_letter_code
_entity_poly.pdbx_strand_id
1 'polypeptide(L)'
;MEDYEMFEMPPTERRIVHRITEKEKQEFGEEHAKRYGFGSVKQWRTVMMIEANLGYKFSGSSYWDLKDFISKYFESAKRETFELSGGSLGGDFY
;
A
#
# COMPACT_ATOMS: atom_id res chain seq x y z
N MET A 1 30.56 7.16 -56.03
CA MET A 1 29.62 8.00 -55.27
C MET A 1 28.68 6.98 -54.64
N GLU A 2 28.90 6.66 -53.37
CA GLU A 2 28.15 5.60 -52.68
C GLU A 2 26.93 6.24 -52.03
N ASP A 3 25.75 5.78 -52.47
CA ASP A 3 24.46 6.23 -51.99
C ASP A 3 24.22 5.60 -50.62
N TYR A 4 24.57 6.31 -49.55
CA TYR A 4 24.20 5.91 -48.20
C TYR A 4 22.68 6.12 -48.04
N GLU A 5 21.92 5.02 -48.09
CA GLU A 5 20.53 4.99 -47.66
C GLU A 5 20.45 5.49 -46.21
N MET A 6 19.89 6.68 -46.03
CA MET A 6 19.50 7.20 -44.72
C MET A 6 18.38 6.32 -44.17
N PHE A 7 18.74 5.38 -43.31
CA PHE A 7 17.79 4.65 -42.48
C PHE A 7 17.13 5.67 -41.53
N GLU A 8 15.95 6.18 -41.89
CA GLU A 8 15.10 6.96 -41.00
C GLU A 8 14.65 6.06 -39.84
N MET A 9 15.37 6.12 -38.72
CA MET A 9 14.87 5.52 -37.48
C MET A 9 13.55 6.20 -37.11
N PRO A 10 12.46 5.44 -36.88
CA PRO A 10 11.21 6.03 -36.45
C PRO A 10 11.42 6.77 -35.12
N PRO A 11 10.71 7.90 -34.89
CA PRO A 11 10.86 8.67 -33.67
C PRO A 11 10.52 7.77 -32.49
N THR A 12 11.50 7.50 -31.63
CA THR A 12 11.31 6.79 -30.37
C THR A 12 10.12 7.42 -29.64
N GLU A 13 8.97 6.72 -29.64
CA GLU A 13 7.79 7.13 -28.92
C GLU A 13 8.18 7.29 -27.45
N ARG A 14 8.29 8.54 -27.00
CA ARG A 14 8.47 8.83 -25.58
C ARG A 14 7.17 8.40 -24.89
N ARG A 15 7.14 7.17 -24.39
CA ARG A 15 6.12 6.72 -23.42
C ARG A 15 6.19 7.65 -22.22
N ILE A 16 5.36 8.67 -22.20
CA ILE A 16 5.14 9.47 -21.00
C ILE A 16 4.38 8.57 -20.04
N VAL A 17 5.09 7.96 -19.11
CA VAL A 17 4.48 7.19 -18.02
C VAL A 17 3.70 8.20 -17.19
N HIS A 18 2.36 8.12 -17.24
CA HIS A 18 1.50 9.00 -16.46
C HIS A 18 1.87 8.90 -14.98
N ARG A 19 2.28 10.03 -14.39
CA ARG A 19 2.53 10.12 -12.95
C ARG A 19 1.20 10.43 -12.29
N ILE A 20 0.70 9.46 -11.52
CA ILE A 20 -0.52 9.62 -10.74
C ILE A 20 -0.37 10.85 -9.83
N THR A 21 -1.23 11.83 -10.03
CA THR A 21 -1.29 13.07 -9.27
C THR A 21 -1.95 12.85 -7.91
N GLU A 22 -1.71 13.73 -6.95
CA GLU A 22 -2.37 13.68 -5.63
C GLU A 22 -3.90 13.80 -5.75
N LYS A 23 -4.38 14.55 -6.75
CA LYS A 23 -5.81 14.70 -7.04
C LYS A 23 -6.42 13.36 -7.46
N GLU A 24 -5.79 12.63 -8.37
CA GLU A 24 -6.28 11.31 -8.82
C GLU A 24 -6.29 10.28 -7.68
N LYS A 25 -5.28 10.31 -6.79
CA LYS A 25 -5.29 9.47 -5.57
C LYS A 25 -6.44 9.80 -4.63
N GLN A 26 -6.81 11.08 -4.58
CA GLN A 26 -7.93 11.54 -3.76
C GLN A 26 -9.26 11.10 -4.36
N GLU A 27 -9.48 11.34 -5.65
CA GLU A 27 -10.70 10.93 -6.37
C GLU A 27 -10.92 9.42 -6.29
N PHE A 28 -9.87 8.63 -6.53
CA PHE A 28 -9.90 7.17 -6.37
C PHE A 28 -10.28 6.74 -4.95
N GLY A 29 -9.73 7.43 -3.95
CA GLY A 29 -10.03 7.15 -2.55
C GLY A 29 -11.46 7.52 -2.16
N GLU A 30 -12.02 8.60 -2.70
CA GLU A 30 -13.40 9.03 -2.44
C GLU A 30 -14.41 8.08 -3.07
N GLU A 31 -14.18 7.65 -4.32
CA GLU A 31 -15.03 6.68 -5.00
C GLU A 31 -15.09 5.37 -4.22
N HIS A 32 -13.94 4.84 -3.80
CA HIS A 32 -13.88 3.59 -3.06
C HIS A 32 -14.38 3.69 -1.62
N ALA A 33 -14.06 4.78 -0.92
CA ALA A 33 -14.61 5.00 0.42
C ALA A 33 -16.13 4.98 0.38
N LYS A 34 -16.75 5.66 -0.58
CA LYS A 34 -18.20 5.68 -0.77
C LYS A 34 -18.75 4.30 -1.17
N ARG A 35 -18.11 3.62 -2.13
CA ARG A 35 -18.54 2.30 -2.63
C ARG A 35 -18.58 1.23 -1.54
N TYR A 36 -17.62 1.26 -0.62
CA TYR A 36 -17.51 0.28 0.46
C TYR A 36 -18.10 0.77 1.80
N GLY A 37 -18.77 1.93 1.80
CA GLY A 37 -19.47 2.44 2.99
C GLY A 37 -18.56 2.98 4.09
N PHE A 38 -17.32 3.38 3.77
CA PHE A 38 -16.43 4.03 4.73
C PHE A 38 -16.85 5.48 4.97
N GLY A 39 -16.79 5.92 6.22
CA GLY A 39 -17.10 7.30 6.61
C GLY A 39 -16.06 8.32 6.16
N SER A 40 -14.87 7.89 5.74
CA SER A 40 -13.82 8.77 5.20
C SER A 40 -12.81 8.03 4.34
N VAL A 41 -12.17 8.76 3.42
CA VAL A 41 -11.03 8.27 2.61
C VAL A 41 -9.88 7.80 3.51
N LYS A 42 -9.66 8.49 4.64
CA LYS A 42 -8.61 8.13 5.60
C LYS A 42 -8.86 6.76 6.20
N GLN A 43 -10.09 6.46 6.63
CA GLN A 43 -10.46 5.14 7.14
C GLN A 43 -10.25 4.05 6.09
N TRP A 44 -10.72 4.28 4.86
CA TRP A 44 -10.52 3.34 3.76
C TRP A 44 -9.03 3.07 3.46
N ARG A 45 -8.21 4.12 3.36
CA ARG A 45 -6.75 3.99 3.15
C ARG A 45 -6.07 3.23 4.29
N THR A 46 -6.47 3.48 5.54
CA THR A 46 -5.96 2.74 6.70
C THR A 46 -6.28 1.26 6.62
N VAL A 47 -7.53 0.90 6.26
CA VAL A 47 -7.90 -0.50 6.06
C VAL A 47 -7.06 -1.13 4.96
N MET A 48 -6.97 -0.50 3.79
CA MET A 48 -6.17 -1.01 2.66
C MET A 48 -4.70 -1.24 3.02
N MET A 49 -4.09 -0.32 3.78
CA MET A 49 -2.72 -0.47 4.28
C MET A 49 -2.58 -1.71 5.16
N ILE A 50 -3.51 -1.90 6.10
CA ILE A 50 -3.50 -3.05 7.01
C ILE A 50 -3.72 -4.35 6.23
N GLU A 51 -4.66 -4.38 5.28
CA GLU A 51 -4.88 -5.56 4.42
C GLU A 51 -3.62 -5.95 3.64
N ALA A 52 -2.89 -4.96 3.12
CA ALA A 52 -1.65 -5.19 2.39
C ALA A 52 -0.53 -5.71 3.32
N ASN A 53 -0.48 -5.23 4.56
CA ASN A 53 0.55 -5.63 5.52
C ASN A 53 0.30 -7.00 6.15
N LEU A 54 -0.96 -7.35 6.45
CA LEU A 54 -1.30 -8.60 7.15
C LEU A 54 -1.80 -9.71 6.23
N GLY A 55 -2.23 -9.40 5.00
CA GLY A 55 -2.85 -10.36 4.09
C GLY A 55 -4.29 -10.75 4.43
N TYR A 56 -4.90 -10.18 5.48
CA TYR A 56 -6.30 -10.43 5.85
C TYR A 56 -7.22 -9.33 5.34
N LYS A 57 -8.43 -9.71 4.90
CA LYS A 57 -9.46 -8.80 4.42
C LYS A 57 -10.36 -8.29 5.54
N PHE A 58 -10.66 -6.99 5.51
CA PHE A 58 -11.66 -6.40 6.38
C PHE A 58 -13.06 -6.75 5.86
N SER A 59 -13.86 -7.39 6.72
CA SER A 59 -15.23 -7.81 6.42
C SER A 59 -16.28 -7.17 7.34
N GLY A 60 -15.86 -6.20 8.16
CA GLY A 60 -16.72 -5.53 9.12
C GLY A 60 -17.61 -4.47 8.49
N SER A 61 -18.72 -4.16 9.16
CA SER A 61 -19.67 -3.11 8.74
C SER A 61 -19.89 -2.05 9.82
N SER A 62 -19.33 -2.25 11.02
CA SER A 62 -19.48 -1.33 12.15
C SER A 62 -18.15 -0.67 12.53
N TYR A 63 -18.26 0.43 13.28
CA TYR A 63 -17.09 1.08 13.89
C TYR A 63 -16.31 0.13 14.80
N TRP A 64 -17.00 -0.75 15.52
CA TRP A 64 -16.37 -1.71 16.43
C TRP A 64 -15.52 -2.74 15.68
N ASP A 65 -15.99 -3.21 14.52
CA ASP A 65 -15.22 -4.11 13.67
C ASP A 65 -13.95 -3.41 13.15
N LEU A 66 -14.07 -2.15 12.73
CA LEU A 66 -12.93 -1.36 12.28
C LEU A 66 -11.91 -1.16 13.41
N LYS A 67 -12.38 -0.86 14.62
CA LYS A 67 -11.53 -0.69 15.80
C LYS A 67 -10.79 -1.99 16.14
N ASP A 68 -11.48 -3.12 16.14
CA ASP A 68 -10.90 -4.43 16.41
C ASP A 68 -9.86 -4.82 15.35
N PHE A 69 -10.19 -4.60 14.07
CA PHE A 69 -9.29 -4.84 12.94
C PHE A 69 -7.98 -4.04 13.04
N ILE A 70 -8.07 -2.74 13.36
CA ILE A 70 -6.90 -1.89 13.57
C ILE A 70 -6.11 -2.33 14.82
N SER A 71 -6.80 -2.76 15.89
CA SER A 71 -6.16 -3.20 17.13
C SER A 71 -5.33 -4.46 16.92
N LYS A 72 -5.89 -5.45 16.20
CA LYS A 72 -5.17 -6.67 15.78
C LYS A 72 -3.91 -6.37 14.99
N TYR A 73 -3.97 -5.39 14.08
CA TYR A 73 -2.78 -4.95 13.35
C TYR A 73 -1.67 -4.44 14.27
N PHE A 74 -2.00 -3.59 15.24
CA PHE A 74 -0.99 -3.09 16.18
C PHE A 74 -0.44 -4.19 17.10
N GLU A 75 -1.26 -5.15 17.51
CA GLU A 75 -0.78 -6.30 18.30
C GLU A 75 0.18 -7.19 17.49
N SER A 76 -0.16 -7.50 16.23
CA SER A 76 0.70 -8.25 15.33
C SER A 76 2.02 -7.52 15.05
N ALA A 77 1.96 -6.23 14.74
CA ALA A 77 3.15 -5.42 14.50
C ALA A 77 4.06 -5.36 15.74
N LYS A 78 3.48 -5.28 16.95
CA LYS A 78 4.24 -5.33 18.20
C LYS A 78 4.92 -6.70 18.41
N ARG A 79 4.22 -7.80 18.12
CA ARG A 79 4.81 -9.15 18.21
C ARG A 79 5.96 -9.35 17.23
N GLU A 80 5.81 -8.92 15.97
CA GLU A 80 6.90 -8.99 14.99
C GLU A 80 8.11 -8.15 15.42
N THR A 81 7.91 -6.94 15.94
CA THR A 81 9.03 -6.14 16.47
C THR A 81 9.70 -6.81 17.68
N PHE A 82 8.93 -7.51 18.52
CA PHE A 82 9.47 -8.23 19.66
C PHE A 82 10.26 -9.47 19.21
N GLU A 83 9.75 -10.25 18.26
CA GLU A 83 10.43 -11.41 17.68
C GLU A 83 11.71 -11.02 16.93
N LEU A 84 11.70 -9.91 16.19
CA LEU A 84 12.89 -9.34 15.55
C LEU A 84 13.92 -8.83 16.57
N SER A 85 13.47 -8.32 17.73
CA SER A 85 14.34 -7.92 18.84
C SER A 85 14.78 -9.08 19.74
N GLY A 86 14.13 -10.24 19.63
CA GLY A 86 14.38 -11.46 20.40
C GLY A 86 15.43 -12.39 19.78
N GLY A 87 16.05 -11.97 18.68
CA GLY A 87 17.20 -12.65 18.07
C GLY A 87 18.47 -12.47 18.90
N SER A 88 18.73 -13.42 19.81
CA SER A 88 20.05 -13.74 20.38
C SER A 88 20.89 -12.57 20.94
N LEU A 89 20.66 -12.22 22.20
CA LEU A 89 21.76 -11.90 23.11
C LEU A 89 21.85 -13.04 24.11
N GLY A 90 22.57 -14.08 23.70
CA GLY A 90 22.91 -15.20 24.56
C GLY A 90 23.80 -14.76 25.72
N GLY A 91 23.75 -15.57 26.78
CA GLY A 91 24.88 -15.82 27.66
C GLY A 91 24.96 -14.94 28.91
N ASP A 92 24.50 -15.53 30.00
CA ASP A 92 25.03 -15.45 31.37
C ASP A 92 25.28 -14.09 32.03
N PHE A 93 24.45 -13.81 33.03
CA PHE A 93 24.86 -13.05 34.22
C PHE A 93 24.58 -13.91 35.46
N TYR A 94 25.62 -14.60 35.94
CA TYR A 94 25.79 -14.99 37.34
C TYR A 94 27.01 -14.25 37.89
#